data_AF-A0AA96QPH0-F1
#
_entry.id   AF-A0AA96QPH0-F1
#
_cell.length_a   1.000
_cell.length_b   1.000
_cell.length_c   1.000
_cell.angle_alpha   90.00
_cell.angle_beta   90.00
_cell.angle_gamma   90.00
#
_symmetry.space_group_name_H-M   'P 1'
#
loop_
_entity.id
_entity.type
_entity.pdbx_description
1 polymer ?
#
loop_
_entity_poly.entity_id
_entity_poly.type
_entity_poly.pdbx_seq_one_letter_code
_entity_poly.pdbx_strand_id
1 'polypeptide(L)'
;MNEMSVEPGRIPAPDRAAKRRQWDQMISAKQTVSTYAVLLDGGRLETLELTAAQVEGFECLTCKVQCGSGSEAFQPVGRIPSVGSVFQCVACSGGAR
;
A
#
# COMPACT_ATOMS: atom_id res chain seq x y z
N MET A 1 -47.12 28.78 7.19
CA MET A 1 -46.10 28.13 6.35
C MET A 1 -44.79 28.24 7.11
N ASN A 2 -44.40 27.17 7.81
CA ASN A 2 -43.15 27.16 8.57
C ASN A 2 -42.08 26.50 7.69
N GLU A 3 -41.11 27.29 7.25
CA GLU A 3 -39.88 26.78 6.62
C GLU A 3 -39.07 26.01 7.68
N MET A 4 -39.00 24.69 7.53
CA MET A 4 -38.03 23.87 8.24
C MET A 4 -36.67 24.05 7.54
N SER A 5 -35.84 24.97 8.06
CA SER A 5 -34.41 25.01 7.72
C SER A 5 -33.75 23.74 8.26
N VAL A 6 -33.61 22.74 7.40
CA VAL A 6 -32.82 21.54 7.68
C VAL A 6 -31.35 21.95 7.52
N GLU A 7 -30.64 22.17 8.62
CA GLU A 7 -29.19 22.37 8.56
C GLU A 7 -28.54 21.10 7.98
N PRO A 8 -27.68 21.19 6.96
CA PRO A 8 -26.96 20.02 6.46
C PRO A 8 -26.01 19.55 7.56
N GLY A 9 -26.37 18.45 8.22
CA GLY A 9 -25.56 17.83 9.25
C GLY A 9 -24.15 17.59 8.75
N ARG A 10 -23.15 18.25 9.36
CA ARG A 10 -21.74 18.00 9.10
C ARG A 10 -21.47 16.52 9.37
N ILE A 11 -21.12 15.77 8.33
CA ILE A 11 -20.62 14.41 8.48
C ILE A 11 -19.35 14.51 9.35
N PRO A 12 -19.30 13.91 10.54
CA PRO A 12 -18.10 13.94 11.38
C PRO A 12 -16.94 13.32 10.60
N ALA A 13 -15.80 14.01 10.54
CA ALA A 13 -14.61 13.42 9.95
C ALA A 13 -14.25 12.15 10.76
N PRO A 14 -13.99 11.00 10.11
CA PRO A 14 -13.71 9.78 10.83
C PRO A 14 -12.44 9.94 11.69
N ASP A 15 -12.52 9.48 12.94
CA ASP A 15 -11.40 9.44 13.86
C ASP A 15 -10.21 8.67 13.24
N ARG A 16 -8.98 9.01 13.66
CA ARG A 16 -7.74 8.39 13.16
C ARG A 16 -7.78 6.87 13.28
N ALA A 17 -8.38 6.32 14.34
CA ALA A 17 -8.53 4.88 14.53
C ALA A 17 -9.49 4.25 13.51
N ALA A 18 -10.59 4.94 13.17
CA ALA A 18 -11.54 4.47 12.17
C ALA A 18 -10.91 4.44 10.77
N LYS A 19 -10.16 5.50 10.40
CA LYS A 19 -9.39 5.54 9.16
C LYS A 19 -8.38 4.42 9.09
N ARG A 20 -7.67 4.15 10.20
CA ARG A 20 -6.69 3.06 10.25
C ARG A 20 -7.33 1.70 10.04
N ARG A 21 -8.45 1.41 10.72
CA ARG A 21 -9.19 0.14 10.53
C ARG A 21 -9.67 -0.04 9.10
N GLN A 22 -10.22 1.02 8.49
CA GLN A 22 -10.69 0.95 7.10
C GLN A 22 -9.53 0.66 6.13
N TRP A 23 -8.37 1.26 6.39
CA TRP A 23 -7.16 1.00 5.61
C TRP A 23 -6.65 -0.44 5.77
N ASP A 24 -6.58 -0.93 7.01
CA ASP A 24 -6.16 -2.30 7.30
C ASP A 24 -7.10 -3.32 6.64
N GLN A 25 -8.42 -3.05 6.63
CA GLN A 25 -9.41 -3.88 5.93
C GLN A 25 -9.18 -3.89 4.41
N MET A 26 -8.88 -2.73 3.81
CA MET A 26 -8.56 -2.63 2.39
C MET A 26 -7.31 -3.46 2.03
N ILE A 27 -6.26 -3.40 2.83
CA ILE A 27 -5.03 -4.19 2.62
C ILE A 27 -5.31 -5.70 2.79
N SER A 28 -6.10 -6.07 3.81
CA SER A 28 -6.50 -7.47 4.05
C SER A 28 -7.27 -8.07 2.88
N ALA A 29 -8.06 -7.27 2.16
CA ALA A 29 -8.75 -7.70 0.95
C ALA A 29 -7.81 -7.91 -0.27
N LYS A 30 -6.55 -7.48 -0.20
CA LYS A 30 -5.57 -7.49 -1.31
C LYS A 30 -4.49 -8.57 -1.15
N GLN A 31 -4.79 -9.64 -0.43
CA GLN A 31 -3.85 -10.73 -0.14
C GLN A 31 -3.84 -11.84 -1.21
N THR A 32 -4.59 -11.70 -2.30
CA THR A 32 -4.50 -12.60 -3.46
C THR A 32 -3.11 -12.56 -4.06
N VAL A 33 -2.47 -13.73 -4.19
CA VAL A 33 -1.13 -13.90 -4.74
C VAL A 33 -1.20 -14.14 -6.24
N SER A 34 -0.30 -13.52 -6.99
CA SER A 34 -0.10 -13.75 -8.43
C SER A 34 1.37 -13.69 -8.79
N THR A 35 1.73 -14.28 -9.93
CA THR A 35 3.12 -14.35 -10.40
C THR A 35 3.42 -13.19 -11.34
N TYR A 36 4.50 -12.45 -11.08
CA TYR A 36 4.91 -11.29 -11.86
C TYR A 36 6.38 -11.38 -12.26
N ALA A 37 6.69 -10.94 -13.47
CA ALA A 37 8.06 -10.64 -13.88
C ALA A 37 8.43 -9.23 -13.38
N VAL A 38 9.39 -9.16 -12.48
CA VAL A 38 9.86 -7.93 -11.82
C VAL A 38 11.28 -7.63 -12.29
N LEU A 39 11.48 -6.47 -12.91
CA LEU A 39 12.79 -5.93 -13.20
C LEU A 39 13.29 -5.19 -11.95
N LEU A 40 14.18 -5.82 -11.20
CA LEU A 40 14.76 -5.25 -9.99
C LEU A 40 15.82 -4.19 -10.32
N ASP A 41 16.00 -3.27 -9.38
CA ASP A 41 17.05 -2.26 -9.44
C ASP A 41 18.42 -2.96 -9.41
N GLY A 42 19.15 -2.86 -10.51
CA GLY A 42 20.30 -3.72 -10.84
C GLY A 42 20.15 -4.46 -12.17
N GLY A 43 18.99 -4.33 -12.84
CA GLY A 43 18.75 -4.84 -14.19
C GLY A 43 18.43 -6.33 -14.26
N ARG A 44 18.24 -6.99 -13.12
CA ARG A 44 17.87 -8.40 -13.04
C ARG A 44 16.36 -8.57 -13.16
N LEU A 45 15.93 -9.40 -14.11
CA LEU A 45 14.53 -9.81 -14.23
C LEU A 45 14.30 -11.06 -13.38
N GLU A 46 13.38 -10.99 -12.41
CA GLU A 46 12.99 -12.10 -11.54
C GLU A 46 11.50 -12.38 -11.64
N THR A 47 11.14 -13.65 -11.49
CA THR A 47 9.73 -14.05 -11.36
C THR A 47 9.38 -14.17 -9.88
N LEU A 48 8.50 -13.31 -9.38
CA LEU A 48 8.10 -13.25 -7.96
C LEU A 48 6.61 -13.51 -7.79
N GLU A 49 6.26 -14.18 -6.70
CA GLU A 49 4.88 -14.30 -6.23
C GLU A 49 4.56 -13.14 -5.29
N LEU A 50 3.64 -12.27 -5.70
CA LEU A 50 3.31 -11.03 -5.00
C LEU A 50 1.82 -10.95 -4.70
N THR A 51 1.48 -10.36 -3.57
CA THR A 51 0.09 -9.96 -3.28
C THR A 51 -0.28 -8.72 -4.10
N ALA A 52 -1.58 -8.53 -4.35
CA ALA A 52 -2.06 -7.26 -4.92
C ALA A 52 -1.65 -6.06 -4.06
N ALA A 53 -1.57 -6.22 -2.73
CA ALA A 53 -1.11 -5.18 -1.83
C ALA A 53 0.36 -4.78 -2.06
N GLN A 54 1.24 -5.74 -2.36
CA GLN A 54 2.63 -5.45 -2.70
C GLN A 54 2.77 -4.77 -4.06
N VAL A 55 1.99 -5.21 -5.06
CA VAL A 55 1.99 -4.66 -6.41
C VAL A 55 1.48 -3.22 -6.43
N GLU A 56 0.48 -2.90 -5.61
CA GLU A 56 -0.08 -1.56 -5.47
C GLU A 56 0.72 -0.65 -4.52
N GLY A 57 1.80 -1.16 -3.91
CA GLY A 57 2.70 -0.39 -3.05
C GLY A 57 2.18 -0.14 -1.63
N PHE A 58 1.22 -0.94 -1.16
CA PHE A 58 0.73 -0.87 0.23
C PHE A 58 1.60 -1.65 1.22
N GLU A 59 2.30 -2.68 0.74
CA GLU A 59 3.13 -3.57 1.53
C GLU A 59 4.57 -3.60 1.01
N CYS A 60 5.50 -3.81 1.94
CA CYS A 60 6.91 -4.03 1.60
C CYS A 60 7.08 -5.35 0.83
N LEU A 61 7.89 -5.33 -0.22
CA LEU A 61 8.28 -6.51 -0.98
C LEU A 61 8.90 -7.61 -0.09
N THR A 62 9.67 -7.22 0.93
CA THR A 62 10.43 -8.15 1.79
C THR A 62 9.64 -8.62 3.00
N CYS A 63 9.20 -7.71 3.87
CA CYS A 63 8.54 -8.07 5.13
C CYS A 63 7.03 -8.22 5.03
N LYS A 64 6.42 -7.96 3.85
CA LYS A 64 4.98 -8.13 3.57
C LYS A 64 4.07 -7.40 4.56
N VAL A 65 4.53 -6.28 5.09
CA VAL A 65 3.77 -5.44 6.01
C VAL A 65 3.77 -3.99 5.54
N GLN A 66 2.78 -3.25 6.01
CA GLN A 66 2.74 -1.80 5.89
C GLN A 66 3.66 -1.16 6.93
N CYS A 67 4.89 -0.80 6.53
CA CYS A 67 5.87 -0.20 7.44
C CYS A 67 5.67 1.30 7.71
N GLY A 68 4.68 1.95 7.10
CA GLY A 68 4.37 3.36 7.31
C GLY A 68 3.23 3.87 6.43
N SER A 69 2.80 5.11 6.68
CA SER A 69 1.71 5.78 5.96
C SER A 69 2.17 6.90 5.02
N GLY A 70 3.48 7.08 4.84
CA GLY A 70 4.06 8.13 4.00
C GLY A 70 5.02 7.55 2.96
N SER A 71 5.19 8.28 1.85
CA SER A 71 6.11 7.91 0.76
C SER A 71 7.55 7.74 1.22
N GLU A 72 7.96 8.41 2.31
CA GLU A 72 9.30 8.28 2.89
C GLU A 72 9.56 6.93 3.58
N ALA A 73 8.50 6.17 3.91
CA ALA A 73 8.66 4.86 4.56
C ALA A 73 9.07 3.77 3.57
N PHE A 74 8.98 4.05 2.27
CA PHE A 74 9.19 3.09 1.18
C PHE A 74 10.13 3.66 0.12
N GLN A 75 10.88 2.78 -0.52
CA GLN A 75 11.73 3.08 -1.66
C GLN A 75 11.39 2.12 -2.80
N PRO A 76 11.30 2.60 -4.05
CA PRO A 76 11.19 1.70 -5.19
C PRO A 76 12.44 0.84 -5.26
N VAL A 77 12.27 -0.44 -5.57
CA VAL A 77 13.38 -1.41 -5.74
C VAL A 77 13.28 -2.21 -7.03
N GLY A 78 12.30 -1.88 -7.87
CA GLY A 78 12.08 -2.54 -9.14
C GLY A 78 10.74 -2.13 -9.76
N ARG A 79 10.48 -2.69 -10.94
CA ARG A 79 9.27 -2.44 -11.71
C ARG A 79 8.69 -3.72 -12.30
N ILE A 80 7.38 -3.79 -12.33
CA ILE A 80 6.63 -4.78 -13.09
C ILE A 80 6.20 -4.10 -14.40
N PRO A 81 6.65 -4.56 -15.58
CA PRO A 81 6.22 -4.00 -16.85
C PRO A 81 4.70 -3.93 -16.96
N SER A 82 4.18 -2.81 -17.46
CA SER A 82 2.74 -2.54 -17.64
C SER A 82 1.90 -2.44 -16.34
N VAL A 83 2.51 -2.57 -15.16
CA VAL A 83 1.79 -2.49 -13.88
C VAL A 83 2.28 -1.31 -13.03
N GLY A 84 3.57 -1.24 -12.71
CA GLY A 84 4.08 -0.19 -11.83
C GLY A 84 5.41 -0.51 -11.17
N SER A 85 5.73 0.22 -10.10
CA SER A 85 6.93 -0.02 -9.28
C SER A 85 6.59 -0.91 -8.09
N VAL A 86 7.56 -1.71 -7.64
CA VAL A 86 7.51 -2.44 -6.37
C VAL A 86 8.41 -1.76 -5.35
N PHE A 87 8.04 -1.86 -4.08
CA PHE A 87 8.65 -1.05 -3.03
C PHE A 87 9.18 -1.91 -1.87
N GLN A 88 10.31 -1.53 -1.30
CA GLN A 88 10.76 -2.00 0.00
C GLN A 88 10.65 -0.88 1.03
N CYS A 89 10.36 -1.23 2.28
CA CYS A 89 10.44 -0.26 3.34
C CYS A 89 11.90 0.11 3.65
N VAL A 90 12.12 1.32 4.16
CA VAL A 90 13.47 1.79 4.52
C VAL A 90 14.19 0.88 5.53
N ALA A 91 13.43 0.23 6.41
CA ALA A 91 13.97 -0.74 7.37
C ALA A 91 14.50 -2.02 6.68
N CYS A 92 13.90 -2.42 5.56
CA CYS A 92 14.36 -3.56 4.77
C CYS A 92 15.41 -3.17 3.72
N SER A 93 15.37 -1.95 3.18
CA SER A 93 16.30 -1.50 2.13
C SER A 93 17.73 -1.29 2.64
N GLY A 94 17.89 -0.92 3.92
CA GLY A 94 19.19 -0.71 4.55
C GLY A 94 19.97 -1.96 4.94
N GLY A 95 19.38 -3.16 4.78
CA GLY A 95 20.02 -4.41 5.16
C GLY A 95 20.37 -4.50 6.65
N ALA A 96 19.39 -4.86 7.48
CA ALA A 96 19.75 -5.64 8.67
C ALA A 96 20.26 -6.99 8.17
N ARG A 97 21.59 -7.08 8.02
CA ARG A 97 22.31 -8.35 7.93
C ARG A 97 22.15 -9.11 9.24
#